data_AF-A0A2D4NHN0-F1
#
_entry.id   AF-A0A2D4NHN0-F1
#
_cell.length_a   1.000
_cell.length_b   1.000
_cell.length_c   1.000
_cell.angle_alpha   90.00
_cell.angle_beta   90.00
_cell.angle_gamma   90.00
#
_symmetry.space_group_name_H-M   'P 1'
#
loop_
_entity.id
_entity.type
_entity.pdbx_description
1 polymer ?
#
loop_
_entity_poly.entity_id
_entity_poly.type
_entity_poly.pdbx_seq_one_letter_code
_entity_poly.pdbx_strand_id
1 'polypeptide(L)'
;RNMVASQVTFQKVEEIMAVRCMAKNDLRTVTRELKLVAPTLRSELTVAAAVLVLLVIVIIALIVLVIIWKQKPRYEIRWRVIESISPDGHEYIYVDPMQLPYDSRW
;
A
#
# COMPACT_ATOMS: atom_id res chain seq x y z
N ARG A 1 27.53 46.05 -24.67
CA ARG A 1 26.14 46.03 -24.13
C ARG A 1 26.26 45.75 -22.64
N ASN A 2 26.00 46.74 -21.78
CA ASN A 2 26.26 46.60 -20.34
C ASN A 2 25.04 45.94 -19.70
N MET A 3 25.22 44.75 -19.12
CA MET A 3 24.18 44.04 -18.37
C MET A 3 24.37 44.33 -16.90
N VAL A 4 23.34 44.86 -16.23
CA VAL A 4 23.33 45.08 -14.79
C VAL A 4 22.59 43.92 -14.14
N ALA A 5 23.24 43.26 -13.18
CA ALA A 5 22.67 42.15 -12.43
C ALA A 5 22.83 42.39 -10.93
N SER A 6 21.83 41.98 -10.15
CA SER A 6 21.86 41.93 -8.70
C SER A 6 21.50 40.51 -8.25
N GLN A 7 22.20 40.00 -7.24
CA GLN A 7 22.05 38.64 -6.74
C GLN A 7 21.73 38.67 -5.25
N VAL A 8 20.75 37.85 -4.84
CA VAL A 8 20.44 37.56 -3.44
C VAL A 8 20.68 36.07 -3.20
N THR A 9 21.42 35.75 -2.14
CA THR A 9 21.72 34.38 -1.73
C THR A 9 21.14 34.13 -0.34
N PHE A 10 20.41 33.02 -0.20
CA PHE A 10 19.86 32.57 1.07
C PHE A 10 20.69 31.39 1.56
N GLN A 11 21.28 31.49 2.76
CA GLN A 11 22.04 30.38 3.34
C GLN A 11 21.14 29.22 3.75
N LYS A 12 19.94 29.51 4.26
CA LYS A 12 18.95 28.52 4.67
C LYS A 12 17.56 29.07 4.41
N VAL A 13 16.66 28.22 3.91
CA VAL A 13 15.23 28.52 3.73
C VAL A 13 14.48 27.55 4.62
N GLU A 14 14.01 28.02 5.77
CA GLU A 14 13.31 27.20 6.77
C GLU A 14 11.79 27.15 6.51
N GLU A 15 11.23 28.25 5.99
CA GLU A 15 9.81 28.38 5.67
C GLU A 15 9.59 28.74 4.20
N ILE A 16 8.33 28.73 3.75
CA ILE A 16 7.97 29.14 2.40
C ILE A 16 8.16 30.65 2.28
N MET A 17 9.05 31.08 1.40
CA MET A 17 9.32 32.50 1.16
C MET A 17 8.94 32.89 -0.27
N ALA A 18 8.35 34.07 -0.42
CA ALA A 18 8.10 34.67 -1.73
C ALA A 18 9.11 35.79 -1.99
N VAL A 19 9.94 35.63 -3.02
CA VAL A 19 10.96 36.61 -3.41
C VAL A 19 10.47 37.34 -4.65
N ARG A 20 10.50 38.68 -4.61
CA ARG A 20 10.18 39.54 -5.75
C ARG A 20 11.46 40.20 -6.26
N CYS A 21 11.85 39.87 -7.48
CA CYS A 21 12.93 40.54 -8.20
C CYS A 21 12.35 41.67 -9.05
N MET A 22 12.83 42.89 -8.86
CA MET A 22 12.39 44.06 -9.63
C MET A 22 13.56 44.77 -10.28
N ALA A 23 13.50 44.96 -11.59
CA ALA A 23 14.42 45.79 -12.36
C ALA A 23 13.66 46.99 -12.89
N LYS A 24 14.14 48.21 -12.62
CA LYS A 24 13.50 49.45 -13.02
C LYS A 24 14.50 50.37 -13.72
N ASN A 25 14.13 50.84 -14.90
CA ASN A 25 14.78 51.94 -15.62
C ASN A 25 13.73 53.02 -15.92
N ASP A 26 14.16 54.18 -16.43
CA ASP A 26 13.30 55.33 -16.69
C ASP A 26 12.13 55.04 -17.63
N LEU A 27 12.27 54.08 -18.56
CA LEU A 27 11.20 53.68 -19.48
C LEU A 27 10.35 52.49 -19.00
N ARG A 28 10.88 51.60 -18.14
CA ARG A 28 10.22 50.31 -17.87
C ARG A 28 10.61 49.73 -16.52
N THR A 29 9.60 49.16 -15.84
CA THR A 29 9.78 48.30 -14.68
C THR A 29 9.43 46.86 -15.07
N VAL A 30 10.26 45.90 -14.68
CA VAL A 30 10.06 44.46 -14.86
C VAL A 30 10.13 43.79 -13.50
N THR A 31 9.11 43.02 -13.14
CA THR A 31 9.02 42.30 -11.87
C THR A 31 8.85 40.80 -12.11
N ARG A 32 9.50 39.97 -11.29
CA ARG A 32 9.30 38.52 -11.22
C ARG A 32 9.14 38.07 -9.79
N GLU A 33 8.19 37.18 -9.55
CA GLU A 33 7.97 36.56 -8.24
C GLU A 33 8.37 35.10 -8.28
N LEU A 34 9.07 34.65 -7.24
CA LEU A 34 9.61 33.31 -7.09
C LEU A 34 9.22 32.80 -5.71
N LYS A 35 8.57 31.63 -5.65
CA LYS A 35 8.29 30.96 -4.37
C LYS A 35 9.41 29.97 -4.07
N LEU A 36 10.15 30.24 -3.00
CA LEU A 36 11.14 29.35 -2.43
C LEU A 36 10.44 28.46 -1.41
N VAL A 37 10.59 27.14 -1.56
CA VAL A 37 10.02 26.15 -0.64
C VAL A 37 11.17 25.45 0.08
N ALA A 38 11.13 25.45 1.41
CA ALA A 38 12.12 24.78 2.24
C ALA A 38 12.25 23.29 1.88
N PRO A 39 13.48 22.76 1.73
CA PRO A 39 13.70 21.35 1.42
C PRO A 39 13.19 20.42 2.53
N THR A 40 13.27 20.86 3.79
CA THR A 40 12.73 20.14 4.96
C THR A 40 11.22 19.96 4.88
N LEU A 41 10.49 21.02 4.52
CA LEU A 41 9.04 20.98 4.37
C LEU A 41 8.59 20.02 3.26
N ARG A 42 9.35 19.97 2.16
CA ARG A 42 9.10 18.98 1.09
C ARG A 42 9.33 17.55 1.57
N SER A 43 10.40 17.32 2.32
CA SER A 43 10.69 16.00 2.89
C SER A 43 9.60 15.56 3.86
N GLU A 44 9.15 16.44 4.76
CA GLU A 44 8.09 16.12 5.71
C GLU A 44 6.77 15.74 5.04
N LEU A 45 6.34 16.50 4.01
CA LEU A 45 5.15 16.18 3.23
C LEU A 45 5.26 14.83 2.53
N THR A 46 6.44 14.53 1.95
CA THR A 46 6.67 13.25 1.27
C THR A 46 6.68 12.07 2.24
N VAL A 47 7.24 12.26 3.45
CA VAL A 47 7.25 11.23 4.49
C VAL A 47 5.83 10.98 5.00
N ALA A 48 5.07 12.04 5.30
CA ALA A 48 3.68 11.91 5.73
C ALA A 48 2.82 11.20 4.68
N ALA A 49 2.97 11.55 3.40
CA ALA A 49 2.29 10.88 2.30
C ALA A 49 2.69 9.39 2.19
N ALA A 50 3.97 9.07 2.27
CA ALA A 50 4.47 7.69 2.21
C ALA A 50 3.93 6.83 3.36
N VAL A 51 3.89 7.38 4.58
CA VAL A 51 3.32 6.70 5.76
C VAL A 51 1.83 6.43 5.56
N LEU A 52 1.08 7.39 5.02
CA LEU A 52 -0.34 7.23 4.77
C LEU A 52 -0.62 6.14 3.74
N VAL A 53 0.17 6.07 2.66
CA VAL A 53 0.06 4.98 1.66
C VAL A 53 0.39 3.62 2.28
N LEU A 54 1.45 3.53 3.10
CA LEU A 54 1.81 2.30 3.80
C LEU A 54 0.69 1.81 4.73
N LEU A 55 0.06 2.72 5.48
CA LEU A 55 -1.07 2.39 6.35
C LEU A 55 -2.25 1.79 5.56
N VAL A 56 -2.58 2.38 4.41
CA VAL A 56 -3.65 1.86 3.53
C VAL A 56 -3.31 0.45 3.04
N ILE A 57 -2.07 0.20 2.62
CA ILE A 57 -1.62 -1.13 2.18
C ILE A 57 -1.73 -2.14 3.32
N VAL A 58 -1.28 -1.79 4.53
CA VAL A 58 -1.36 -2.66 5.71
C VAL A 58 -2.82 -3.00 6.03
N ILE A 59 -3.73 -2.03 5.99
CA ILE A 59 -5.17 -2.26 6.22
C ILE A 59 -5.73 -3.24 5.19
N ILE A 60 -5.45 -3.03 3.90
CA ILE A 60 -5.89 -3.94 2.83
C ILE A 60 -5.33 -5.34 3.04
N ALA A 61 -4.04 -5.46 3.35
CA ALA A 61 -3.40 -6.74 3.63
C ALA A 61 -4.05 -7.45 4.82
N LEU A 62 -4.38 -6.74 5.90
CA LEU A 62 -5.09 -7.29 7.05
C LEU A 62 -6.50 -7.77 6.69
N ILE A 63 -7.25 -7.01 5.89
CA ILE A 63 -8.59 -7.43 5.43
C ILE A 63 -8.47 -8.72 4.62
N VAL A 64 -7.55 -8.77 3.65
CA VAL A 64 -7.31 -9.97 2.83
C VAL A 64 -6.88 -11.14 3.70
N LEU A 65 -5.99 -10.92 4.67
CA LEU A 65 -5.56 -11.94 5.61
C LEU A 65 -6.74 -12.49 6.42
N VAL A 66 -7.59 -11.61 6.98
CA VAL A 66 -8.79 -12.02 7.72
C VAL A 66 -9.74 -12.83 6.83
N ILE A 67 -9.93 -12.40 5.58
CA ILE A 67 -10.73 -13.16 4.60
C ILE A 67 -10.10 -14.53 4.38
N ILE A 68 -8.80 -14.63 4.09
CA ILE A 68 -8.10 -15.92 3.91
C ILE A 68 -8.17 -16.79 5.17
N TRP A 69 -8.11 -16.20 6.36
CA TRP A 69 -8.18 -16.93 7.63
C TRP A 69 -9.60 -17.43 7.92
N LYS A 70 -10.62 -16.62 7.61
CA LYS A 70 -12.04 -17.00 7.73
C LYS A 70 -12.46 -17.99 6.66
N GLN A 71 -11.93 -17.81 5.47
CA GLN A 71 -12.23 -18.58 4.28
C GLN A 71 -11.24 -19.71 4.05
N LYS A 72 -10.30 -19.94 5.00
CA LYS A 72 -9.48 -21.13 5.07
C LYS A 72 -10.49 -22.27 5.06
N PRO A 73 -10.71 -22.94 3.91
CA PRO A 73 -11.74 -23.94 3.84
C PRO A 73 -11.32 -24.98 4.87
N ARG A 74 -12.26 -25.37 5.76
CA ARG A 74 -12.03 -26.54 6.60
C ARG A 74 -11.51 -27.61 5.66
N TYR A 75 -10.28 -28.07 5.90
CA TYR A 75 -9.66 -29.11 5.09
C TYR A 75 -10.48 -30.37 5.36
N GLU A 76 -11.56 -30.54 4.62
CA GLU A 76 -12.35 -31.75 4.60
C GLU A 76 -11.61 -32.71 3.67
N ILE A 77 -11.12 -33.80 4.24
CA ILE A 77 -10.54 -34.91 3.49
C ILE A 77 -11.59 -35.39 2.49
N ARG A 78 -11.45 -35.04 1.19
CA ARG A 78 -12.38 -35.43 0.12
C ARG A 78 -12.24 -36.89 -0.32
N TRP A 79 -11.27 -37.63 0.22
CA TRP A 79 -11.15 -39.07 -0.01
C TRP A 79 -12.24 -39.79 0.78
N ARG A 80 -13.28 -40.26 0.10
CA ARG A 80 -14.28 -41.19 0.65
C ARG A 80 -13.99 -42.57 0.06
N VAL A 81 -13.69 -43.55 0.91
CA VAL A 81 -13.55 -44.96 0.50
C VAL A 81 -14.95 -45.55 0.41
N ILE A 82 -15.28 -46.21 -0.70
CA ILE A 82 -16.57 -46.87 -0.93
C ILE A 82 -16.43 -48.32 -0.45
N GLU A 83 -17.25 -48.79 0.49
CA GLU A 83 -17.20 -50.19 0.97
C GLU A 83 -18.01 -51.15 0.11
N SER A 84 -19.18 -50.73 -0.39
CA SER A 84 -20.04 -51.60 -1.19
C SER A 84 -21.01 -50.80 -2.06
N ILE A 85 -21.47 -51.43 -3.14
CA ILE A 85 -22.47 -50.89 -4.05
C ILE A 85 -23.68 -51.83 -3.99
N SER A 86 -24.85 -51.29 -3.68
CA SER A 86 -26.11 -52.05 -3.65
C SER A 86 -26.35 -52.76 -5.00
N PRO A 87 -26.97 -53.96 -5.02
CA PRO A 87 -27.23 -54.72 -6.25
C PRO A 87 -28.07 -53.98 -7.30
N ASP A 88 -28.77 -52.92 -6.86
CA ASP A 88 -29.68 -52.08 -7.66
C ASP A 88 -29.00 -50.79 -8.18
N GLY A 89 -27.71 -50.55 -7.89
CA GLY A 89 -26.89 -49.51 -8.52
C GLY A 89 -27.25 -48.03 -8.22
N HIS A 90 -28.30 -47.77 -7.43
CA HIS A 90 -28.82 -46.42 -7.20
C HIS A 90 -28.40 -45.76 -5.89
N GLU A 91 -27.67 -46.45 -5.00
CA GLU A 91 -27.29 -45.90 -3.70
C GLU A 91 -25.90 -46.39 -3.27
N TYR A 92 -25.00 -45.43 -3.01
CA TYR A 92 -23.65 -45.68 -2.50
C TYR A 92 -23.68 -45.50 -0.98
N ILE A 93 -23.52 -46.60 -0.24
CA ILE A 93 -23.38 -46.57 1.22
C ILE A 93 -21.93 -46.21 1.53
N TYR A 94 -21.73 -44.99 2.06
CA TYR A 94 -20.42 -44.53 2.51
C TYR A 94 -20.14 -45.06 3.93
N VAL A 95 -18.92 -45.52 4.15
CA VAL A 95 -18.48 -45.98 5.47
C VAL A 95 -18.29 -44.80 6.40
N ASP A 96 -18.82 -44.91 7.61
CA ASP A 96 -18.45 -43.99 8.68
C ASP A 96 -17.04 -44.33 9.19
N PRO A 97 -16.07 -43.39 9.16
CA PRO A 97 -14.69 -43.64 9.57
C PRO A 97 -14.53 -44.00 11.05
N MET A 98 -15.57 -43.83 11.87
CA MET A 98 -15.60 -44.27 13.27
C MET A 98 -15.67 -45.80 13.44
N GLN A 99 -16.00 -46.55 12.38
CA GLN A 99 -16.19 -48.01 12.45
C GLN A 99 -14.94 -48.80 12.07
N LEU A 100 -13.88 -48.15 11.56
CA LEU A 100 -12.63 -48.84 11.23
C LEU A 100 -11.74 -48.99 12.47
N PRO A 101 -11.25 -50.20 12.78
CA PRO A 101 -10.27 -50.40 13.84
C PRO A 101 -8.97 -49.68 13.48
N TYR A 102 -8.52 -48.79 14.36
CA TYR A 102 -7.25 -48.09 14.24
C TYR A 102 -6.10 -49.01 14.68
N ASP A 103 -5.17 -49.31 13.79
CA ASP A 103 -3.95 -50.06 14.12
C ASP A 103 -2.91 -49.12 14.73
N SER A 104 -2.53 -49.39 15.98
CA SER A 104 -1.60 -48.57 16.78
C SER A 104 -0.12 -48.74 16.40
N ARG A 105 0.18 -49.55 15.38
CA ARG A 105 1.54 -49.73 14.85
C ARG A 105 1.91 -48.72 13.75
N TRP A 106 0.95 -47.91 13.32
CA TRP A 106 1.14 -46.79 12.41
C TRP A 106 1.41 -45.48 13.15
#